data_AF-B1KH77-F1
#
_entry.id   AF-B1KH77-F1
#
_cell.length_a   1.000
_cell.length_b   1.000
_cell.length_c   1.000
_cell.angle_alpha   90.00
_cell.angle_beta   90.00
_cell.angle_gamma   90.00
#
_symmetry.space_group_name_H-M   'P 1'
#
loop_
_entity.id
_entity.type
_entity.pdbx_description
1 polymer ?
#
loop_
_entity_poly.entity_id
_entity_poly.type
_entity_poly.pdbx_seq_one_letter_code
_entity_poly.pdbx_strand_id
1 'polypeptide(L)'
;MRLLNKLLTVSMKLDRTKELIHGSINKSEPYEALVHVLESAIELVQIPDNDFFWSYWEDAADATKEITKFLNMAKSYALPERAEVGVMFAPTGPLQELSLSSGWAEPFLKVAEKYDQVEGLLWPKF
;
A
#
# COMPACT_ATOMS: atom_id res chain seq x y z
N MET A 1 31.69 3.65 10.15
CA MET A 1 30.61 3.85 11.15
C MET A 1 29.59 4.95 10.82
N ARG A 2 29.93 6.06 10.13
CA ARG A 2 28.94 7.13 9.81
C ARG A 2 28.01 6.87 8.62
N LEU A 3 28.36 5.96 7.72
CA LEU A 3 27.57 5.67 6.50
C LEU A 3 26.44 4.65 6.74
N LEU A 4 26.64 3.64 7.59
CA LEU A 4 25.60 2.66 7.95
C LEU A 4 24.43 3.31 8.70
N ASN A 5 24.70 4.24 9.62
CA ASN A 5 23.65 4.94 10.34
C ASN A 5 22.87 5.94 9.47
N LYS A 6 23.44 6.40 8.35
CA LYS A 6 22.73 7.29 7.43
C LYS A 6 21.68 6.55 6.59
N LEU A 7 21.87 5.24 6.39
CA LEU A 7 20.93 4.35 5.68
C LEU A 7 19.85 3.77 6.61
N LEU A 8 20.19 3.52 7.89
CA LEU A 8 19.21 3.16 8.93
C LEU A 8 18.31 4.33 9.37
N THR A 9 18.69 5.56 9.00
CA THR A 9 17.99 6.81 9.37
C THR A 9 17.46 7.54 8.13
N VAL A 10 17.00 6.82 7.09
CA VAL A 10 15.78 7.32 6.44
C VAL A 10 14.70 6.95 7.45
N SER A 11 14.38 7.87 8.36
CA SER A 11 13.16 7.75 9.15
C SER A 11 12.06 7.54 8.13
N MET A 12 11.61 6.30 7.97
CA MET A 12 10.48 6.03 7.13
C MET A 12 9.32 6.74 7.79
N LYS A 13 8.86 7.77 7.13
CA LYS A 13 7.75 8.54 7.60
C LYS A 13 6.51 7.86 7.06
N LEU A 14 5.62 7.46 7.96
CA LEU A 14 4.27 7.01 7.62
C LEU A 14 3.38 8.21 7.27
N ASP A 15 3.92 9.21 6.56
CA ASP A 15 3.25 10.49 6.35
C ASP A 15 2.05 10.29 5.43
N ARG A 16 2.21 9.54 4.34
CA ARG A 16 1.14 9.26 3.38
C ARG A 16 0.08 8.38 4.02
N THR A 17 0.47 7.37 4.77
CA THR A 17 -0.43 6.49 5.51
C THR A 17 -1.24 7.28 6.54
N LYS A 18 -0.59 8.12 7.35
CA LYS A 18 -1.27 8.95 8.35
C LYS A 18 -2.24 9.94 7.69
N GLU A 19 -1.83 10.58 6.60
CA GLU A 19 -2.68 11.48 5.83
C GLU A 19 -3.91 10.74 5.28
N LEU A 20 -3.71 9.54 4.72
CA LEU A 20 -4.77 8.73 4.11
C LEU A 20 -5.80 8.25 5.15
N ILE A 21 -5.35 7.68 6.26
CA ILE A 21 -6.25 7.05 7.25
C ILE A 21 -7.01 8.07 8.12
N HIS A 22 -6.53 9.31 8.22
CA HIS A 22 -7.23 10.39 8.93
C HIS A 22 -7.97 11.35 7.98
N GLY A 23 -7.69 11.27 6.67
CA GLY A 23 -8.29 12.12 5.65
C GLY A 23 -9.41 11.46 4.84
N SER A 24 -9.82 12.16 3.79
CA SER A 24 -10.75 11.68 2.77
C SER A 24 -10.04 11.61 1.41
N ILE A 25 -10.39 10.63 0.59
CA ILE A 25 -9.91 10.60 -0.80
C ILE A 25 -10.53 11.74 -1.62
N ASN A 26 -9.75 12.32 -2.53
CA ASN A 26 -10.29 13.26 -3.52
C ASN A 26 -10.98 12.50 -4.64
N LYS A 27 -12.32 12.40 -4.60
CA LYS A 27 -13.09 11.63 -5.58
C LYS A 27 -13.06 12.20 -7.00
N SER A 28 -12.71 13.48 -7.18
CA SER A 28 -12.55 14.07 -8.52
C SER A 28 -11.22 13.72 -9.17
N GLU A 29 -10.27 13.15 -8.42
CA GLU A 29 -8.94 12.76 -8.89
C GLU A 29 -8.66 11.30 -8.51
N PRO A 30 -9.39 10.33 -9.09
CA PRO A 30 -9.35 8.95 -8.63
C PRO A 30 -7.99 8.25 -8.88
N TYR A 31 -7.22 8.67 -9.90
CA TYR A 31 -5.85 8.19 -10.11
C TYR A 31 -4.91 8.66 -8.99
N GLU A 32 -4.98 9.94 -8.59
CA GLU A 32 -4.19 10.46 -7.46
C GLU A 32 -4.61 9.81 -6.13
N ALA A 33 -5.90 9.52 -5.98
CA ALA A 33 -6.39 8.75 -4.83
C ALA A 33 -5.82 7.31 -4.81
N LEU A 34 -5.72 6.63 -5.96
CA LEU A 34 -5.06 5.33 -6.07
C LEU A 34 -3.56 5.43 -5.75
N VAL A 35 -2.89 6.47 -6.26
CA VAL A 35 -1.48 6.75 -5.95
C VAL A 35 -1.28 6.87 -4.43
N HIS A 36 -2.15 7.60 -3.73
CA HIS A 36 -2.05 7.76 -2.27
C HIS A 36 -2.25 6.43 -1.51
N VAL A 37 -3.18 5.59 -1.94
CA VAL A 37 -3.38 4.24 -1.41
C VAL A 37 -2.12 3.39 -1.59
N LEU A 38 -1.55 3.37 -2.80
CA LEU A 38 -0.37 2.55 -3.12
C LEU A 38 0.90 3.07 -2.42
N GLU A 39 1.07 4.38 -2.27
CA GLU A 39 2.15 4.98 -1.47
C GLU A 39 2.03 4.61 0.01
N SER A 40 0.81 4.59 0.55
CA SER A 40 0.56 4.16 1.93
C SER A 40 0.85 2.67 2.13
N ALA A 41 0.50 1.82 1.16
CA ALA A 41 0.84 0.41 1.19
C ALA A 41 2.38 0.19 1.16
N ILE A 42 3.12 0.96 0.36
CA ILE A 42 4.59 0.92 0.34
C ILE A 42 5.17 1.31 1.71
N GLU A 43 4.66 2.39 2.32
CA GLU A 43 5.10 2.81 3.66
C GLU A 43 4.86 1.70 4.71
N LEU A 44 3.74 1.00 4.65
CA LEU A 44 3.40 -0.09 5.57
C LEU A 44 4.29 -1.33 5.38
N VAL A 45 4.49 -1.80 4.14
CA VAL A 45 5.31 -3.01 3.90
C VAL A 45 6.79 -2.79 4.21
N GLN A 46 7.24 -1.54 4.24
CA GLN A 46 8.62 -1.22 4.59
C GLN A 46 8.84 -1.05 6.12
N ILE A 47 7.79 -1.10 6.96
CA ILE A 47 7.95 -0.99 8.43
C ILE A 47 9.00 -2.01 8.89
N PRO A 48 10.01 -1.58 9.69
CA PRO A 48 11.01 -2.50 10.21
C PRO A 48 10.37 -3.66 10.97
N ASP A 49 10.99 -4.83 10.86
CA ASP A 49 10.57 -6.05 11.55
C ASP A 49 9.19 -6.58 11.14
N ASN A 50 8.69 -6.19 9.96
CA ASN A 50 7.55 -6.86 9.32
C ASN A 50 7.81 -8.37 9.15
N ASP A 51 6.80 -9.18 9.45
CA ASP A 51 6.84 -10.64 9.39
C ASP A 51 6.16 -11.15 8.11
N PHE A 52 6.96 -11.43 7.08
CA PHE A 52 6.50 -11.88 5.77
C PHE A 52 6.12 -13.36 5.70
N PHE A 53 6.21 -14.12 6.80
CA PHE A 53 6.06 -15.58 6.81
C PHE A 53 4.76 -16.11 6.18
N TRP A 54 3.66 -15.36 6.28
CA TRP A 54 2.35 -15.74 5.73
C TRP A 54 2.00 -15.06 4.40
N SER A 55 2.87 -14.19 3.90
CA SER A 55 2.74 -13.59 2.58
C SER A 55 3.48 -14.42 1.53
N TYR A 56 3.19 -14.21 0.24
CA TYR A 56 3.99 -14.80 -0.82
C TYR A 56 5.27 -13.99 -1.13
N TRP A 57 5.43 -12.80 -0.54
CA TRP A 57 6.63 -12.00 -0.69
C TRP A 57 7.75 -12.54 0.19
N GLU A 58 8.98 -12.51 -0.33
CA GLU A 58 10.15 -12.92 0.45
C GLU A 58 10.50 -11.87 1.53
N ASP A 59 10.34 -10.59 1.19
CA ASP A 59 10.69 -9.47 2.06
C ASP A 59 10.00 -8.15 1.63
N ALA A 60 10.32 -7.08 2.35
CA ALA A 60 9.83 -5.73 2.07
C ALA A 60 10.23 -5.21 0.69
N ALA A 61 11.36 -5.63 0.13
CA ALA A 61 11.82 -5.19 -1.19
C ALA A 61 10.98 -5.83 -2.29
N ASP A 62 10.63 -7.12 -2.15
CA ASP A 62 9.75 -7.81 -3.08
C ASP A 62 8.34 -7.21 -3.07
N ALA A 63 7.77 -7.01 -1.88
CA ALA A 63 6.48 -6.33 -1.71
C ALA A 63 6.48 -4.91 -2.31
N THR A 64 7.51 -4.11 -1.99
CA THR A 64 7.67 -2.76 -2.53
C THR A 64 7.74 -2.78 -4.05
N LYS A 65 8.50 -3.72 -4.64
CA LYS A 65 8.70 -3.83 -6.09
C LYS A 65 7.38 -4.09 -6.80
N GLU A 66 6.54 -4.97 -6.25
CA GLU A 66 5.24 -5.26 -6.84
C GLU A 66 4.29 -4.08 -6.76
N ILE A 67 4.11 -3.50 -5.57
CA ILE A 67 3.21 -2.34 -5.36
C ILE A 67 3.67 -1.15 -6.22
N THR A 68 4.99 -0.96 -6.38
CA THR A 68 5.56 0.09 -7.22
C THR A 68 5.20 -0.06 -8.71
N LYS A 69 4.96 -1.28 -9.22
CA LYS A 69 4.48 -1.47 -10.59
C LYS A 69 3.12 -0.81 -10.78
N PHE A 70 2.18 -1.08 -9.87
CA PHE A 70 0.85 -0.47 -9.91
C PHE A 70 0.91 1.05 -9.70
N LEU A 71 1.77 1.51 -8.81
CA LEU A 71 1.98 2.93 -8.55
C LEU A 71 2.42 3.68 -9.82
N ASN A 72 3.38 3.12 -10.55
CA ASN A 72 3.88 3.72 -11.79
C ASN A 72 2.81 3.74 -12.90
N MET A 73 1.94 2.73 -12.95
CA MET A 73 0.79 2.75 -13.87
C MET A 73 -0.18 3.87 -13.49
N ALA A 74 -0.60 3.95 -12.22
CA ALA A 74 -1.51 4.98 -11.75
C ALA A 74 -0.96 6.40 -11.98
N LYS A 75 0.34 6.64 -11.69
CA LYS A 75 1.03 7.92 -11.95
C LYS A 75 1.10 8.29 -13.44
N SER A 76 0.99 7.33 -14.34
CA SER A 76 0.94 7.55 -15.79
C SER A 76 -0.48 7.54 -16.35
N TYR A 77 -1.51 7.63 -15.50
CA TYR A 77 -2.92 7.57 -15.87
C TYR A 77 -3.31 6.29 -16.61
N ALA A 78 -2.58 5.20 -16.35
CA ALA A 78 -2.92 3.85 -16.76
C ALA A 78 -3.49 3.06 -15.57
N LEU A 79 -4.36 2.10 -15.84
CA LEU A 79 -4.90 1.21 -14.81
C LEU A 79 -4.29 -0.18 -14.93
N PRO A 80 -3.75 -0.74 -13.83
CA PRO A 80 -3.50 -2.17 -13.74
C PRO A 80 -4.81 -2.97 -13.82
N GLU A 81 -4.70 -4.27 -14.04
CA GLU A 81 -5.86 -5.15 -13.99
C GLU A 81 -6.48 -5.07 -12.59
N ARG A 82 -7.81 -4.91 -12.55
CA ARG A 82 -8.56 -4.73 -11.30
C ARG A 82 -8.24 -5.82 -10.28
N ALA A 83 -8.21 -7.07 -10.75
CA ALA A 83 -7.97 -8.24 -9.90
C ALA A 83 -6.55 -8.25 -9.30
N GLU A 84 -5.54 -7.75 -10.03
CA GLU A 84 -4.15 -7.71 -9.56
C GLU A 84 -3.96 -6.72 -8.42
N VAL A 85 -4.65 -5.58 -8.44
CA VAL A 85 -4.61 -4.65 -7.29
C VAL A 85 -5.55 -5.12 -6.18
N GLY A 86 -6.75 -5.60 -6.55
CA GLY A 86 -7.76 -6.00 -5.59
C GLY A 86 -7.32 -7.14 -4.68
N VAL A 87 -6.56 -8.10 -5.20
CA VAL A 87 -6.03 -9.20 -4.38
C VAL A 87 -5.12 -8.71 -3.26
N MET A 88 -4.44 -7.56 -3.42
CA MET A 88 -3.57 -7.00 -2.36
C MET A 88 -4.36 -6.64 -1.10
N PHE A 89 -5.59 -6.14 -1.28
CA PHE A 89 -6.44 -5.64 -0.20
C PHE A 89 -7.56 -6.63 0.18
N ALA A 90 -7.67 -7.75 -0.52
CA ALA A 90 -8.70 -8.74 -0.28
C ALA A 90 -8.56 -9.41 1.10
N PRO A 91 -9.65 -9.96 1.66
CA PRO A 91 -9.56 -10.86 2.80
C PRO A 91 -8.58 -12.01 2.53
N THR A 92 -7.71 -12.32 3.49
CA THR A 92 -6.59 -13.27 3.38
C THR A 92 -5.59 -12.94 2.26
N GLY A 93 -5.64 -11.71 1.73
CA GLY A 93 -4.66 -11.18 0.78
C GLY A 93 -3.32 -10.89 1.44
N PRO A 94 -2.25 -10.68 0.64
CA PRO A 94 -0.89 -10.57 1.15
C PRO A 94 -0.70 -9.40 2.13
N LEU A 95 -1.35 -8.25 1.92
CA LEU A 95 -1.26 -7.13 2.86
C LEU A 95 -2.02 -7.41 4.16
N GLN A 96 -3.12 -8.16 4.11
CA GLN A 96 -3.85 -8.50 5.33
C GLN A 96 -3.02 -9.46 6.20
N GLU A 97 -2.51 -10.54 5.61
CA GLU A 97 -1.71 -11.53 6.33
C GLU A 97 -0.47 -10.87 6.94
N LEU A 98 0.26 -10.06 6.17
CA LEU A 98 1.40 -9.29 6.64
C LEU A 98 1.01 -8.32 7.79
N SER A 99 -0.15 -7.66 7.68
CA SER A 99 -0.61 -6.71 8.71
C SER A 99 -0.88 -7.37 10.05
N LEU A 100 -1.41 -8.60 10.02
CA LEU A 100 -1.76 -9.38 11.21
C LEU A 100 -0.49 -9.88 11.90
N SER A 101 0.46 -10.42 11.14
CA SER A 101 1.74 -10.91 11.66
C SER A 101 2.63 -9.77 12.18
N SER A 102 2.47 -8.56 11.64
CA SER A 102 3.35 -7.41 11.93
C SER A 102 2.73 -6.33 12.81
N GLY A 103 1.51 -6.53 13.32
CA GLY A 103 0.89 -5.67 14.33
C GLY A 103 0.27 -4.36 13.83
N TRP A 104 -0.02 -4.23 12.53
CA TRP A 104 -0.65 -3.04 11.93
C TRP A 104 -1.98 -3.33 11.21
N ALA A 105 -2.71 -4.34 11.69
CA ALA A 105 -4.04 -4.71 11.16
C ALA A 105 -5.06 -3.55 11.12
N GLU A 106 -5.09 -2.69 12.14
CA GLU A 106 -5.99 -1.51 12.14
C GLU A 106 -5.63 -0.49 11.05
N PRO A 107 -4.37 -0.05 10.90
CA PRO A 107 -3.94 0.73 9.73
C PRO A 107 -4.31 0.07 8.40
N PHE A 108 -4.09 -1.23 8.25
CA PHE A 108 -4.45 -1.97 7.03
C PHE A 108 -5.92 -1.81 6.68
N LEU A 109 -6.83 -2.07 7.64
CA LEU A 109 -8.27 -1.98 7.39
C LEU A 109 -8.70 -0.59 6.89
N LYS A 110 -8.09 0.47 7.44
CA LYS A 110 -8.36 1.84 7.00
C LYS A 110 -7.84 2.10 5.59
N VAL A 111 -6.65 1.59 5.24
CA VAL A 111 -6.12 1.72 3.87
C VAL A 111 -6.98 0.92 2.88
N ALA A 112 -7.38 -0.31 3.23
CA ALA A 112 -8.26 -1.14 2.42
C ALA A 112 -9.64 -0.47 2.19
N GLU A 113 -10.22 0.17 3.21
CA GLU A 113 -11.45 0.94 3.06
C GLU A 113 -11.30 2.09 2.03
N LYS A 114 -10.14 2.76 2.00
CA LYS A 114 -9.86 3.81 1.00
C LYS A 114 -9.67 3.19 -0.38
N TYR A 115 -9.02 2.03 -0.46
CA TYR A 115 -8.93 1.28 -1.72
C TYR A 115 -10.31 0.93 -2.27
N ASP A 116 -11.22 0.37 -1.47
CA ASP A 116 -12.58 0.01 -1.93
C ASP A 116 -13.34 1.22 -2.53
N GLN A 117 -13.17 2.39 -1.91
CA GLN A 117 -13.76 3.63 -2.42
C GLN A 117 -13.16 4.06 -3.77
N VAL A 118 -11.83 3.94 -3.92
CA VAL A 118 -11.12 4.26 -5.17
C VAL A 118 -11.42 3.23 -6.26
N GLU A 119 -11.52 1.95 -5.90
CA GLU A 119 -11.84 0.85 -6.79
C GLU A 119 -13.18 1.11 -7.49
N GLY A 120 -14.20 1.50 -6.72
CA GLY A 120 -15.52 1.84 -7.25
C GLY A 120 -15.55 3.03 -8.21
N LEU A 121 -14.53 3.90 -8.19
CA LEU A 121 -14.40 5.04 -9.10
C LEU A 121 -13.62 4.69 -10.38
N LEU A 122 -12.61 3.83 -10.27
CA LEU A 122 -11.70 3.50 -11.38
C LEU A 122 -12.14 2.28 -12.19
N TRP A 123 -12.77 1.30 -11.54
CA TRP A 123 -13.27 0.07 -12.19
C TRP A 123 -14.76 -0.13 -11.91
N PRO A 124 -15.65 0.69 -12.50
CA PRO A 124 -17.08 0.55 -12.30
C PRO A 124 -17.56 -0.83 -12.75
N LYS A 125 -18.40 -1.46 -11.94
CA LYS A 125 -19.06 -2.73 -12.28
C LYS A 125 -20.04 -2.45 -13.44
N PHE A 126 -19.84 -3.12 -14.57
CA PHE A 126 -20.80 -3.14 -15.68
C PHE A 126 -22.08 -3.86 -15.28
#